data_AF-A0A7J5WQY9-F1
#
_entry.id   AF-A0A7J5WQY9-F1
#
_cell.length_a   1.000
_cell.length_b   1.000
_cell.length_c   1.000
_cell.angle_alpha   90.00
_cell.angle_beta   90.00
_cell.angle_gamma   90.00
#
_symmetry.space_group_name_H-M   'P 1'
#
loop_
_entity.id
_entity.type
_entity.pdbx_description
1 polymer ?
#
loop_
_entity_poly.entity_id
_entity_poly.type
_entity_poly.pdbx_seq_one_letter_code
_entity_poly.pdbx_strand_id
1 'polypeptide(L)'
;MFKKKTAILFGMVTTIVIILISCNKTVTIVVNPGSSITTEMSFAKDIIPIFEKSCIASGCHNTGGKAPNLTTANAFSALTVGNYLKAGDPDNSLLMLWMNGKKAPAMPIGSGPDQNINAKIYAWIKQGAKNN
;
A
#
# COMPACT_ATOMS: atom_id res chain seq x y z
N MET A 1 5.97 28.07 -57.93
CA MET A 1 6.89 27.51 -56.92
C MET A 1 6.28 27.34 -55.52
N PHE A 2 5.09 27.90 -55.23
CA PHE A 2 4.47 27.84 -53.89
C PHE A 2 3.81 26.50 -53.49
N LYS A 3 3.37 25.66 -54.44
CA LYS A 3 2.62 24.41 -54.16
C LYS A 3 3.46 23.27 -53.56
N LYS A 4 4.78 23.24 -53.81
CA LYS A 4 5.68 22.18 -53.26
C LYS A 4 6.01 22.40 -51.79
N LYS A 5 6.10 23.66 -51.33
CA LYS A 5 6.43 23.99 -49.94
C LYS A 5 5.27 23.69 -48.98
N THR A 6 4.02 23.90 -49.41
CA THR A 6 2.82 23.57 -48.64
C THR A 6 2.58 22.06 -48.50
N ALA A 7 2.90 21.27 -49.53
CA ALA A 7 2.82 19.80 -49.47
C ALA A 7 3.84 19.17 -48.51
N ILE A 8 5.06 19.72 -48.47
CA ILE A 8 6.12 19.28 -47.54
C ILE A 8 5.76 19.63 -46.09
N LEU A 9 5.16 20.82 -45.87
CA LEU A 9 4.73 21.25 -44.54
C LEU A 9 3.59 20.38 -43.99
N PHE A 10 2.62 20.00 -44.84
CA PHE A 10 1.53 19.11 -44.45
C PHE A 10 2.03 17.70 -44.10
N GLY A 11 2.95 17.14 -44.88
CA GLY A 11 3.54 15.81 -44.62
C GLY A 11 4.37 15.75 -43.33
N MET A 12 5.05 16.85 -42.98
CA MET A 12 5.83 16.95 -41.74
C MET A 12 4.92 17.08 -40.51
N VAL A 13 3.81 17.82 -40.62
CA VAL A 13 2.82 17.98 -39.54
C VAL A 13 2.06 16.67 -39.28
N THR A 14 1.68 15.92 -40.31
CA THR A 14 1.00 14.61 -40.13
C THR A 14 1.89 13.56 -39.48
N THR A 15 3.21 13.61 -39.71
CA THR A 15 4.17 12.65 -39.12
C THR A 15 4.39 12.91 -37.63
N ILE A 16 4.33 14.16 -37.18
CA ILE A 16 4.49 14.55 -35.76
C ILE A 16 3.27 14.13 -34.91
N VAL A 17 2.06 14.18 -35.48
CA VAL A 17 0.82 13.80 -34.77
C VAL A 17 0.78 12.29 -34.45
N ILE A 18 1.39 11.44 -35.29
CA ILE A 18 1.43 9.98 -35.09
C ILE A 18 2.33 9.58 -33.91
N ILE A 19 3.37 10.36 -33.61
CA ILE A 19 4.34 10.06 -32.54
C ILE A 19 3.71 10.29 -31.14
N LEU A 20 2.72 11.18 -31.03
CA LEU A 20 2.12 11.55 -29.74
C LEU A 20 1.10 10.52 -29.20
N ILE A 21 0.67 9.54 -30.02
CA ILE A 21 -0.33 8.53 -29.63
C ILE A 21 0.32 7.24 -29.09
N SER A 22 1.64 7.08 -29.21
CA SER A 22 2.34 5.84 -28.84
C SER A 22 2.63 5.67 -27.34
N CYS A 23 2.20 6.60 -26.48
CA CYS A 23 2.38 6.48 -25.04
C CYS A 23 1.20 5.75 -24.38
N ASN A 24 1.03 4.46 -24.70
CA ASN A 24 0.12 3.61 -23.93
C ASN A 24 0.78 3.32 -22.57
N LYS A 25 0.28 3.95 -21.51
CA LYS A 25 0.58 3.57 -20.12
C LYS A 25 -0.07 2.20 -19.89
N THR A 26 0.67 1.12 -20.12
CA THR A 26 0.24 -0.20 -19.66
C THR A 26 0.18 -0.14 -18.14
N VAL A 27 -1.04 -0.11 -17.59
CA VAL A 27 -1.26 -0.19 -16.15
C VAL A 27 -0.92 -1.62 -15.74
N THR A 28 0.31 -1.82 -15.28
CA THR A 28 0.65 -3.04 -14.54
C THR A 28 -0.09 -2.95 -13.21
N ILE A 29 -1.18 -3.69 -13.08
CA ILE A 29 -1.85 -3.86 -11.79
C ILE A 29 -0.88 -4.68 -10.93
N VAL A 30 -0.11 -3.99 -10.08
CA VAL A 30 0.72 -4.63 -9.06
C VAL A 30 -0.24 -5.18 -8.01
N VAL A 31 -0.64 -6.44 -8.19
CA VAL A 31 -1.49 -7.15 -7.24
C VAL A 31 -0.70 -7.33 -5.95
N ASN A 32 -1.22 -6.84 -4.82
CA ASN A 32 -0.59 -7.07 -3.52
C ASN A 32 -0.60 -8.59 -3.22
N PRO A 33 0.54 -9.22 -2.86
CA PRO A 33 0.58 -10.66 -2.57
C PRO A 33 -0.39 -11.10 -1.48
N GLY A 34 -0.76 -10.21 -0.55
CA GLY A 34 -1.80 -10.49 0.44
C GLY A 34 -3.17 -10.77 -0.16
N SER A 35 -3.42 -10.38 -1.42
CA SER A 35 -4.68 -10.67 -2.11
C SER A 35 -4.90 -12.14 -2.40
N SER A 36 -3.85 -12.95 -2.51
CA SER A 36 -3.92 -14.39 -2.80
C SER A 36 -3.99 -15.27 -1.55
N ILE A 37 -3.81 -14.70 -0.36
CA ILE A 37 -3.92 -15.45 0.90
C ILE A 37 -5.41 -15.69 1.22
N THR A 38 -5.83 -16.94 1.08
CA THR A 38 -7.21 -17.38 1.38
C THR A 38 -7.37 -17.98 2.76
N THR A 39 -6.28 -18.45 3.38
CA THR A 39 -6.27 -18.91 4.77
C THR A 39 -6.68 -17.77 5.69
N GLU A 40 -7.57 -18.04 6.63
CA GLU A 40 -8.02 -17.06 7.61
C GLU A 40 -6.85 -16.63 8.51
N MET A 41 -6.63 -15.32 8.58
CA MET A 41 -5.62 -14.68 9.42
C MET A 41 -6.24 -14.38 10.79
N SER A 42 -5.63 -14.89 11.85
CA SER A 42 -6.00 -14.57 13.23
C SER A 42 -5.30 -13.30 13.70
N PHE A 43 -6.05 -12.38 14.28
CA PHE A 43 -5.44 -11.19 14.88
C PHE A 43 -4.45 -11.58 15.99
N ALA A 44 -4.86 -12.46 16.90
CA ALA A 44 -4.05 -12.85 18.04
C ALA A 44 -2.82 -13.69 17.63
N LYS A 45 -2.97 -14.62 16.68
CA LYS A 45 -1.91 -15.58 16.34
C LYS A 45 -1.01 -15.12 15.20
N ASP A 46 -1.52 -14.34 14.25
CA ASP A 46 -0.76 -13.97 13.05
C ASP A 46 -0.36 -12.50 13.02
N ILE A 47 -1.18 -11.60 13.56
CA ILE A 47 -0.96 -10.15 13.43
C ILE A 47 -0.23 -9.58 14.65
N ILE A 48 -0.62 -9.93 15.87
CA ILE A 48 0.07 -9.47 17.08
C ILE A 48 1.56 -9.81 17.07
N PRO A 49 2.01 -11.03 16.71
CA PRO A 49 3.44 -11.34 16.69
C PRO A 49 4.24 -10.50 15.68
N ILE A 50 3.59 -10.01 14.62
CA ILE A 50 4.21 -9.06 13.68
C ILE A 50 4.41 -7.71 14.37
N PHE A 51 3.40 -7.19 15.06
CA PHE A 51 3.52 -5.93 15.77
C PHE A 51 4.59 -5.99 16.86
N GLU A 52 4.66 -7.08 17.62
CA GLU A 52 5.67 -7.28 18.64
C GLU A 52 7.09 -7.21 18.06
N LYS A 53 7.34 -7.92 16.95
CA LYS A 53 8.68 -8.03 16.35
C LYS A 53 9.09 -6.81 15.53
N SER A 54 8.16 -6.19 14.83
CA SER A 54 8.48 -5.20 13.79
C SER A 54 8.03 -3.78 14.13
N CYS A 55 7.14 -3.59 15.10
CA CYS A 55 6.59 -2.26 15.42
C CYS A 55 6.88 -1.84 16.87
N ILE A 56 6.86 -2.79 17.80
CA ILE A 56 7.07 -2.57 19.23
C ILE A 56 8.53 -2.75 19.64
N ALA A 57 9.28 -3.66 19.00
CA ALA A 57 10.63 -4.02 19.41
C ALA A 57 11.59 -2.82 19.55
N SER A 58 11.41 -1.76 18.74
CA SER A 58 12.18 -0.51 18.83
C SER A 58 11.67 0.49 19.89
N GLY A 59 10.60 0.14 20.61
CA GLY A 59 9.95 0.97 21.61
C GLY A 59 9.00 2.04 21.06
N CYS A 60 8.77 2.10 19.74
CA CYS A 60 8.00 3.19 19.15
C CYS A 60 6.48 3.04 19.33
N HIS A 61 5.89 1.87 19.07
CA HIS A 61 4.42 1.68 19.13
C HIS A 61 3.95 0.92 20.38
N ASN A 62 4.62 1.16 21.51
CA ASN A 62 4.28 0.56 22.81
C ASN A 62 3.39 1.50 23.67
N THR A 63 3.09 1.08 24.90
CA THR A 63 2.45 1.95 25.90
C THR A 63 3.37 3.11 26.27
N GLY A 64 2.89 4.34 26.10
CA GLY A 64 3.67 5.57 26.29
C GLY A 64 4.48 6.00 25.06
N GLY A 65 4.49 5.20 24.00
CA GLY A 65 5.12 5.50 22.72
C GLY A 65 4.24 6.34 21.79
N LYS A 66 4.53 6.23 20.49
CA LYS A 66 3.76 6.83 19.40
C LYS A 66 2.47 6.06 19.16
N ALA A 67 1.39 6.80 18.93
CA ALA A 67 0.12 6.23 18.51
C ALA A 67 0.24 5.64 17.07
N PRO A 68 -0.47 4.52 16.78
CA PRO A 68 -1.28 3.73 17.70
C PRO A 68 -0.44 2.89 18.67
N ASN A 69 -0.99 2.60 19.85
CA ASN A 69 -0.41 1.62 20.77
C ASN A 69 -0.72 0.20 20.25
N LEU A 70 0.29 -0.49 19.74
CA LEU A 70 0.17 -1.81 19.12
C LEU A 70 0.47 -2.97 20.08
N THR A 71 0.56 -2.70 21.39
CA THR A 71 0.65 -3.77 22.40
C THR A 71 -0.55 -4.70 22.34
N THR A 72 -0.36 -5.97 22.67
CA THR A 72 -1.38 -7.02 22.58
C THR A 72 -2.71 -6.64 23.23
N ALA A 73 -2.67 -5.97 24.38
CA ALA A 73 -3.87 -5.52 25.08
C ALA A 73 -4.63 -4.37 24.38
N ASN A 74 -3.94 -3.55 23.58
CA ASN A 74 -4.47 -2.29 23.06
C ASN A 74 -4.62 -2.27 21.54
N ALA A 75 -3.87 -3.08 20.80
CA ALA A 75 -3.68 -2.97 19.37
C ALA A 75 -4.99 -2.92 18.58
N PHE A 76 -5.92 -3.85 18.85
CA PHE A 76 -7.18 -3.91 18.12
C PHE A 76 -8.02 -2.63 18.32
N SER A 77 -8.18 -2.22 19.58
CA SER A 77 -8.92 -1.01 19.94
C SER A 77 -8.24 0.24 19.38
N ALA A 78 -6.93 0.37 19.53
CA ALA A 78 -6.16 1.51 19.02
C ALA A 78 -6.26 1.64 17.49
N LEU A 79 -6.21 0.53 16.76
CA LEU A 79 -6.32 0.50 15.31
C LEU A 79 -7.73 0.85 14.82
N THR A 80 -8.77 0.36 15.51
CA THR A 80 -10.17 0.57 15.14
C THR A 80 -10.66 1.97 15.52
N VAL A 81 -10.50 2.37 16.79
CA VAL A 81 -10.90 3.70 17.29
C VAL A 81 -10.10 4.81 16.61
N GLY A 82 -8.82 4.56 16.33
CA GLY A 82 -7.94 5.49 15.62
C GLY A 82 -8.20 5.59 14.10
N ASN A 83 -9.17 4.84 13.56
CA ASN A 83 -9.48 4.80 12.12
C ASN A 83 -8.25 4.44 11.25
N TYR A 84 -7.37 3.57 11.75
CA TYR A 84 -6.20 3.09 11.00
C TYR A 84 -6.54 1.98 10.00
N LEU A 85 -7.72 1.36 10.16
CA LEU A 85 -8.19 0.22 9.39
C LEU A 85 -9.50 0.55 8.69
N LYS A 86 -9.63 0.07 7.46
CA LYS A 86 -10.89 -0.04 6.74
C LYS A 86 -11.10 -1.51 6.41
N ALA A 87 -11.92 -2.19 7.23
CA ALA A 87 -12.19 -3.61 7.08
C ALA A 87 -12.70 -3.93 5.66
N GLY A 88 -12.14 -4.96 5.04
CA GLY A 88 -12.42 -5.35 3.66
C GLY A 88 -11.71 -4.52 2.59
N ASP A 89 -11.06 -3.41 2.96
CA ASP A 89 -10.43 -2.46 2.03
C ASP A 89 -9.01 -2.09 2.48
N PRO A 90 -8.06 -3.04 2.32
CA PRO A 90 -6.67 -2.82 2.72
C PRO A 90 -5.98 -1.71 1.92
N ASP A 91 -6.35 -1.48 0.66
CA ASP A 91 -5.70 -0.45 -0.18
C ASP A 91 -6.00 0.97 0.30
N ASN A 92 -7.13 1.17 0.99
CA ASN A 92 -7.51 2.44 1.60
C ASN A 92 -7.34 2.46 3.13
N SER A 93 -6.77 1.42 3.72
CA SER A 93 -6.47 1.39 5.16
C SER A 93 -5.20 2.18 5.45
N LEU A 94 -5.28 3.15 6.38
CA LEU A 94 -4.16 4.02 6.72
C LEU A 94 -2.92 3.23 7.14
N LEU A 95 -3.09 2.16 7.93
CA LEU A 95 -2.00 1.24 8.31
C LEU A 95 -1.21 0.75 7.08
N MET A 96 -1.90 0.27 6.04
CA MET A 96 -1.26 -0.21 4.82
C MET A 96 -0.61 0.91 4.01
N LEU A 97 -1.15 2.14 4.04
CA LEU A 97 -0.51 3.28 3.36
C LEU A 97 0.86 3.60 3.97
N TRP A 98 0.99 3.52 5.29
CA TRP A 98 2.28 3.66 5.99
C TRP A 98 3.22 2.50 5.69
N MET A 99 2.72 1.27 5.77
CA MET A 99 3.51 0.05 5.57
C MET A 99 3.98 -0.15 4.14
N ASN A 100 3.25 0.37 3.15
CA ASN A 100 3.65 0.32 1.74
C ASN A 100 4.49 1.54 1.32
N GLY A 101 4.86 2.43 2.24
CA GLY A 101 5.61 3.64 1.94
C GLY A 101 4.87 4.70 1.12
N LYS A 102 3.53 4.59 1.00
CA LYS A 102 2.67 5.63 0.41
C LYS A 102 2.51 6.84 1.35
N LYS A 103 2.94 6.71 2.61
CA LYS A 103 3.08 7.78 3.61
C LYS A 103 4.48 7.77 4.23
N ALA A 104 4.91 8.93 4.72
CA ALA A 104 6.26 9.17 5.23
C ALA A 104 6.26 9.60 6.71
N PRO A 105 7.18 9.07 7.56
CA PRO A 105 8.16 8.04 7.24
C PRO A 105 7.51 6.67 6.94
N ALA A 106 8.08 5.90 6.02
CA ALA A 106 7.60 4.54 5.74
C ALA A 106 7.77 3.65 6.97
N MET A 107 6.79 2.78 7.21
CA MET A 107 6.80 1.85 8.34
C MET A 107 7.17 0.42 7.88
N PRO A 108 7.88 -0.36 8.72
CA PRO A 108 8.51 0.07 9.98
C PRO A 108 9.72 0.99 9.77
N ILE A 109 9.96 1.89 10.73
CA ILE A 109 11.09 2.82 10.67
C ILE A 109 12.41 2.04 10.67
N GLY A 110 13.33 2.40 9.77
CA GLY A 110 14.65 1.79 9.66
C GLY A 110 14.71 0.59 8.73
N SER A 111 13.77 -0.36 8.83
CA SER A 111 13.70 -1.52 7.93
C SER A 111 12.95 -1.23 6.63
N GLY A 112 12.02 -0.27 6.65
CA GLY A 112 11.14 0.02 5.52
C GLY A 112 10.10 -1.07 5.25
N PRO A 113 9.31 -0.93 4.17
CA PRO A 113 8.28 -1.88 3.78
C PRO A 113 8.81 -3.31 3.61
N ASP A 114 8.15 -4.28 4.27
CA ASP A 114 8.43 -5.71 4.10
C ASP A 114 7.24 -6.40 3.43
N GLN A 115 7.47 -7.02 2.28
CA GLN A 115 6.40 -7.58 1.46
C GLN A 115 5.68 -8.76 2.14
N ASN A 116 6.38 -9.58 2.92
CA ASN A 116 5.80 -10.75 3.59
C ASN A 116 4.94 -10.32 4.77
N ILE A 117 5.42 -9.36 5.56
CA ILE A 117 4.66 -8.74 6.65
C ILE A 117 3.42 -8.02 6.08
N ASN A 118 3.62 -7.21 5.04
CA ASN A 118 2.54 -6.45 4.40
C ASN A 118 1.48 -7.39 3.82
N ALA A 119 1.87 -8.52 3.22
CA ALA A 119 0.93 -9.49 2.67
C ALA A 119 0.00 -10.07 3.75
N LYS A 120 0.54 -10.43 4.92
CA LYS A 120 -0.25 -10.98 6.03
C LYS A 120 -1.25 -9.98 6.60
N ILE A 121 -0.80 -8.74 6.83
CA ILE A 121 -1.67 -7.68 7.35
C ILE A 121 -2.71 -7.27 6.30
N TYR A 122 -2.31 -7.18 5.02
CA TYR A 122 -3.23 -6.92 3.91
C TYR A 122 -4.32 -7.99 3.84
N ALA A 123 -3.96 -9.27 3.94
CA ALA A 123 -4.90 -10.38 3.93
C ALA A 123 -5.87 -10.31 5.11
N TRP A 124 -5.38 -10.08 6.32
CA TRP A 124 -6.23 -9.92 7.50
C TRP A 124 -7.24 -8.77 7.36
N ILE A 125 -6.81 -7.61 6.86
CA ILE A 125 -7.71 -6.48 6.62
C ILE A 125 -8.73 -6.82 5.54
N LYS A 126 -8.30 -7.45 4.44
CA LYS A 126 -9.18 -7.92 3.36
C LYS A 126 -10.24 -8.90 3.86
N GLN A 127 -9.89 -9.75 4.82
CA GLN A 127 -10.78 -10.72 5.47
C GLN A 127 -11.69 -10.10 6.54
N GLY A 128 -11.71 -8.76 6.65
CA GLY A 128 -12.60 -8.01 7.52
C GLY A 128 -11.97 -7.55 8.83
N ALA A 129 -10.65 -7.67 9.00
CA ALA A 129 -9.91 -7.23 10.18
C ALA A 129 -10.54 -7.73 11.50
N LYS A 130 -10.84 -9.03 11.59
CA LYS A 130 -11.50 -9.63 12.76
C LYS A 130 -10.58 -9.65 13.98
N ASN A 131 -11.14 -9.59 15.19
CA ASN A 131 -10.41 -9.78 16.45
C ASN A 131 -10.57 -11.23 16.94
N ASN A 132 -9.79 -12.16 16.38
CA ASN A 132 -9.91 -13.61 16.56
C ASN A 132 -8.58 -14.28 16.91
#